data_AF-A0A9E1Q8N0-F1
#
_entry.id   AF-A0A9E1Q8N0-F1
#
_cell.length_a   1.000
_cell.length_b   1.000
_cell.length_c   1.000
_cell.angle_alpha   90.00
_cell.angle_beta   90.00
_cell.angle_gamma   90.00
#
_symmetry.space_group_name_H-M   'P 1'
#
loop_
_entity.id
_entity.type
_entity.pdbx_description
1 polymer ?
#
loop_
_entity_poly.entity_id
_entity_poly.type
_entity_poly.pdbx_seq_one_letter_code
_entity_poly.pdbx_strand_id
1 'polypeptide(L)' 'EIAELESKGYRCISGPKAGADGKRIAFLHPSDTAKVLVELCEG' A
#
# COMPACT_ATOMS: atom_id res chain seq x y z
N GLU A 1 4.77 -8.45 2.62
CA GLU A 1 3.52 -7.68 2.83
C GLU A 1 2.65 -7.49 1.59
N ILE A 2 3.06 -6.73 0.57
CA ILE A 2 2.17 -6.38 -0.57
C ILE A 2 1.56 -7.62 -1.23
N ALA A 3 2.38 -8.62 -1.58
CA ALA A 3 1.89 -9.85 -2.20
C ALA A 3 0.88 -10.63 -1.32
N GLU A 4 1.03 -10.57 0.00
CA GLU A 4 0.08 -11.20 0.93
C GLU A 4 -1.24 -10.43 0.96
N LEU A 5 -1.19 -9.10 1.00
CA LEU A 5 -2.37 -8.24 0.93
C LEU A 5 -3.11 -8.41 -0.40
N GLU A 6 -2.38 -8.52 -1.51
CA GLU A 6 -2.97 -8.83 -2.81
C GLU A 6 -3.65 -10.20 -2.83
N SER A 7 -3.06 -11.22 -2.18
CA SER A 7 -3.70 -12.53 -2.04
C SER A 7 -4.98 -12.50 -1.19
N LYS A 8 -5.09 -11.52 -0.28
CA LYS A 8 -6.29 -11.27 0.54
C LYS A 8 -7.34 -10.39 -0.17
N GLY A 9 -7.07 -9.95 -1.40
CA GLY A 9 -8.01 -9.18 -2.23
C GLY A 9 -7.83 -7.67 -2.17
N TYR A 10 -6.77 -7.15 -1.54
CA TYR A 10 -6.46 -5.72 -1.58
C TYR A 10 -5.74 -5.37 -2.87
N ARG A 11 -6.08 -4.23 -3.47
CA ARG A 11 -5.38 -3.74 -4.65
C ARG A 11 -4.32 -2.70 -4.29
N CYS A 12 -3.07 -2.96 -4.66
CA CYS A 12 -2.03 -1.93 -4.66
C CYS A 12 -2.24 -0.99 -5.85
N ILE A 13 -2.31 0.33 -5.60
CA ILE A 13 -2.54 1.35 -6.63
C ILE A 13 -1.28 2.14 -6.97
N SER A 14 -0.26 2.08 -6.11
CA SER A 14 1.01 2.75 -6.33
C SER A 14 2.10 2.14 -5.44
N GLY A 15 3.31 2.01 -5.98
CA GLY A 15 4.48 1.53 -5.25
C GLY A 15 4.73 0.02 -5.41
N PRO A 16 5.77 -0.51 -4.75
CA PRO A 16 6.63 0.18 -3.79
C PRO A 16 7.60 1.18 -4.44
N LYS A 17 7.67 2.41 -3.90
CA LYS A 17 8.55 3.52 -4.37
C LYS A 17 9.17 4.26 -3.19
N ALA A 18 10.15 5.14 -3.44
CA ALA A 18 10.71 5.99 -2.38
C ALA A 18 9.65 6.95 -1.82
N GLY A 19 9.59 7.04 -0.49
CA GLY A 19 8.75 7.94 0.29
C GLY A 19 9.56 8.88 1.17
N ALA A 20 8.89 9.50 2.15
CA ALA A 20 9.54 10.38 3.12
C ALA A 20 10.54 9.60 4.00
N ASP A 21 11.53 10.32 4.53
CA ASP A 21 12.55 9.79 5.45
C ASP A 21 13.30 8.54 4.92
N GLY A 22 13.41 8.40 3.59
CA GLY A 22 14.11 7.27 2.96
C GLY A 22 13.34 5.94 3.00
N LYS A 23 12.09 5.93 3.47
CA LYS A 23 11.25 4.74 3.52
C LYS A 23 10.74 4.33 2.14
N ARG A 24 10.42 3.06 1.95
CA ARG A 24 9.67 2.57 0.79
C ARG A 24 8.19 2.60 1.11
N ILE A 25 7.39 3.17 0.23
CA ILE A 25 5.94 3.31 0.41
C ILE A 25 5.14 2.67 -0.72
N ALA A 26 3.95 2.18 -0.38
CA ALA A 26 2.93 1.74 -1.32
C ALA A 26 1.54 2.16 -0.85
N PHE A 27 0.57 2.23 -1.76
CA PHE A 27 -0.81 2.64 -1.45
C PHE A 27 -1.80 1.54 -1.83
N LEU A 28 -2.81 1.34 -1.00
CA LEU A 28 -3.95 0.46 -1.29
C LEU A 28 -5.15 1.26 -1.80
N HIS A 29 -5.96 0.64 -2.67
CA HIS A 29 -7.14 1.27 -3.25
C HIS A 29 -8.23 1.51 -2.18
N PRO A 30 -8.80 2.72 -2.05
CA PRO A 30 -9.82 3.03 -1.04
C PRO A 30 -11.08 2.15 -1.08
N SER A 31 -11.47 1.63 -2.25
CA SER A 31 -12.60 0.69 -2.34
C SER A 31 -12.37 -0.62 -1.61
N ASP A 32 -11.12 -1.01 -1.38
CA ASP A 32 -10.75 -2.25 -0.71
C ASP A 32 -10.45 -2.00 0.78
N THR A 33 -10.39 -0.73 1.20
CA THR A 33 -10.02 -0.27 2.54
C THR A 33 -11.05 0.69 3.14
N ALA A 34 -12.35 0.35 3.01
CA ALA A 34 -13.47 1.09 3.61
C ALA A 34 -13.48 2.60 3.33
N LYS A 35 -13.13 2.98 2.10
CA LYS A 35 -13.03 4.38 1.62
C LYS A 35 -11.91 5.20 2.28
N VAL A 36 -10.92 4.54 2.87
CA VAL A 36 -9.72 5.18 3.44
C VAL A 36 -8.50 4.87 2.55
N LEU A 37 -7.75 5.89 2.14
CA LEU A 37 -6.47 5.67 1.46
C LEU A 37 -5.43 5.19 2.48
N VAL A 38 -4.93 3.97 2.32
CA VAL A 38 -3.93 3.37 3.23
C VAL A 38 -2.55 3.47 2.60
N GLU A 39 -1.61 4.05 3.34
CA GLU A 39 -0.17 4.03 3.01
C GLU A 39 0.51 2.90 3.80
N LEU A 40 1.18 2.02 3.07
CA LEU A 40 2.09 1.03 3.62
C LEU A 40 3.49 1.65 3.64
N CYS A 41 4.13 1.68 4.81
CA CYS A 41 5.50 2.13 4.99
C CYS A 41 6.39 0.93 5.33
N GLU A 42 7.48 0.77 4.61
CA GLU A 42 8.58 -0.15 4.91
C GLU A 42 9.85 0.68 5.12
N GLY A 43 10.48 0.50 6.27
CA GLY A 43 11.70 1.20 6.69
C GLY A 43 12.49 0.34 7.66
#